data_AF-A0A928VGV6-F1
#
_entry.id   AF-A0A928VGV6-F1
#
_cell.length_a   1.000
_cell.length_b   1.000
_cell.length_c   1.000
_cell.angle_alpha   90.00
_cell.angle_beta   90.00
_cell.angle_gamma   90.00
#
_symmetry.space_group_name_H-M   'P 1'
#
loop_
_entity.id
_entity.type
_entity.pdbx_description
1 polymer ?
#
loop_
_entity_poly.entity_id
_entity_poly.type
_entity_poly.pdbx_seq_one_letter_code
_entity_poly.pdbx_strand_id
1 'polypeptide(L)'
;TELMAKHGIVGHTADVFHALLKMVETGQQQQVQTVQEVAQTLNWFTKEVESLRAKVQQLEQERDLAQEKVSDQEVELLHQENRSLRQQLEQTQARLKGIQKLLGMEAAEQPKTEVAQPNLKRVEEAVRQKKQPSDRISGNESDGGREPEGEKRREPEGEKKRDRTATTEKIHQAVDAVVSWNTAQDDGDKQLRISIPTIKGLASAMGANYQPAIQEVLKEREQELEELHRRLLLGSRHNASVKGKEEILRAIARDYLGLENWQEVKY
;
A
#
# COMPACT_ATOMS: atom_id res chain seq x y z
N THR A 1 1.15 5.52 36.26
CA THR A 1 -0.10 4.93 35.72
C THR A 1 -1.17 4.78 36.80
N GLU A 2 -0.91 4.09 37.91
CA GLU A 2 -1.95 3.73 38.92
C GLU A 2 -2.78 4.90 39.48
N LEU A 3 -2.17 6.06 39.77
CA LEU A 3 -2.89 7.25 40.24
C LEU A 3 -3.91 7.81 39.22
N MET A 4 -3.68 7.59 37.92
CA MET A 4 -4.55 8.09 36.84
C MET A 4 -5.68 7.10 36.49
N ALA A 5 -5.46 5.80 36.69
CA ALA A 5 -6.50 4.79 36.52
C ALA A 5 -7.69 5.00 37.46
N LYS A 6 -7.46 5.54 38.67
CA LYS A 6 -8.51 5.81 39.68
C LYS A 6 -9.49 6.92 39.30
N HIS A 7 -9.20 7.73 38.29
CA HIS A 7 -10.03 8.87 37.88
C HIS A 7 -10.69 8.73 36.51
N GLY A 8 -10.52 7.59 35.83
CA GLY A 8 -11.27 7.26 34.60
C GLY A 8 -10.92 8.08 33.35
N ILE A 9 -9.88 8.92 33.39
CA ILE A 9 -9.49 9.75 32.25
C ILE A 9 -8.57 8.95 31.31
N VAL A 10 -9.11 8.56 30.15
CA VAL A 10 -8.36 7.97 29.04
C VAL A 10 -8.60 8.85 27.82
N GLY A 11 -7.63 9.71 27.50
CA GLY A 11 -7.74 10.74 26.47
C GLY A 11 -6.38 11.14 25.91
N HIS A 12 -6.39 12.02 24.92
CA HIS A 12 -5.17 12.60 24.34
C HIS A 12 -4.55 13.64 25.29
N THR A 13 -3.32 14.07 25.02
CA THR A 13 -2.56 14.95 25.92
C THR A 13 -3.31 16.25 26.28
N ALA A 14 -4.12 16.79 25.36
CA ALA A 14 -4.96 17.95 25.58
C ALA A 14 -6.06 17.73 26.64
N ASP A 15 -6.65 16.53 26.70
CA ASP A 15 -7.69 16.19 27.67
C ASP A 15 -7.13 16.15 29.10
N VAL A 16 -5.88 15.68 29.22
CA VAL A 16 -5.10 15.69 30.48
C VAL A 16 -4.80 17.12 30.92
N PHE A 17 -4.42 18.01 30.00
CA PHE A 17 -4.23 19.44 30.31
C PHE A 17 -5.54 20.10 30.78
N HIS A 18 -6.67 19.86 30.12
CA HIS A 18 -7.95 20.40 30.54
C HIS A 18 -8.40 19.87 31.91
N ALA A 19 -8.16 18.59 32.22
CA ALA A 19 -8.44 18.03 33.53
C ALA A 19 -7.58 18.64 34.64
N LEU A 20 -6.27 18.83 34.38
CA LEU A 20 -5.34 19.45 35.33
C LEU A 20 -5.68 20.91 35.61
N LEU A 21 -5.96 21.72 34.56
CA LEU A 21 -6.40 23.11 34.71
C LEU A 21 -7.66 23.21 35.58
N LYS A 22 -8.66 22.37 35.30
CA LYS A 22 -9.93 22.35 36.04
C LYS A 22 -9.79 21.93 37.51
N MET A 23 -8.82 21.07 37.84
CA MET A 23 -8.48 20.77 39.24
C MET A 23 -7.78 21.95 39.94
N VAL A 24 -6.87 22.66 39.25
CA VAL A 24 -6.22 23.85 39.82
C VAL A 24 -7.22 24.99 40.07
N GLU A 25 -8.20 25.19 39.18
CA GLU A 25 -9.27 26.19 39.34
C GLU A 25 -10.23 25.91 40.51
N THR A 26 -10.33 24.65 40.97
CA THR A 26 -11.33 24.23 41.98
C THR A 26 -10.73 23.92 43.36
N GLY A 27 -9.40 23.86 43.48
CA GLY A 27 -8.70 23.24 44.63
C GLY A 27 -7.97 24.17 45.60
N GLN A 28 -8.60 25.23 46.12
CA GLN A 28 -7.90 26.25 46.94
C GLN A 28 -7.37 25.78 48.33
N GLN A 29 -7.57 24.50 48.72
CA GLN A 29 -7.12 23.93 50.00
C GLN A 29 -6.15 22.73 49.89
N GLN A 30 -5.74 22.31 48.68
CA GLN A 30 -4.82 21.15 48.48
C GLN A 30 -3.46 21.53 47.85
N GLN A 31 -3.13 22.83 47.87
CA GLN A 31 -2.07 23.44 47.04
C GLN A 31 -0.71 22.72 47.02
N VAL A 32 -0.23 22.17 48.14
CA VAL A 32 1.14 21.60 48.21
C VAL A 32 1.25 20.31 47.40
N GLN A 33 0.26 19.41 47.48
CA GLN A 33 0.28 18.15 46.73
C GLN A 33 0.05 18.42 45.24
N THR A 34 -0.92 19.27 44.89
CA THR A 34 -1.20 19.64 43.50
C THR A 34 -0.02 20.33 42.83
N VAL A 35 0.73 21.20 43.54
CA VAL A 35 1.94 21.84 43.00
C VAL A 35 3.07 20.84 42.78
N GLN A 36 3.24 19.84 43.67
CA GLN A 36 4.22 18.78 43.48
C GLN A 36 3.87 17.88 42.27
N GLU A 37 2.60 17.53 42.08
CA GLU A 37 2.13 16.76 40.92
C GLU A 37 2.26 17.55 39.60
N VAL A 38 1.92 18.84 39.61
CA VAL A 38 2.16 19.74 38.47
C VAL A 38 3.66 19.86 38.17
N ALA A 39 4.53 20.01 39.16
CA ALA A 39 5.98 20.02 38.94
C ALA A 39 6.52 18.69 38.37
N GLN A 40 5.96 17.55 38.78
CA GLN A 40 6.31 16.24 38.24
C GLN A 40 5.84 16.06 36.79
N THR A 41 4.61 16.46 36.46
CA THR A 41 4.11 16.42 35.07
C THR A 41 4.91 17.36 34.16
N LEU A 42 5.24 18.58 34.60
CA LEU A 42 6.10 19.50 33.86
C LEU A 42 7.51 18.94 33.63
N ASN A 43 8.12 18.30 34.64
CA ASN A 43 9.43 17.63 34.49
C ASN A 43 9.37 16.47 33.47
N TRP A 44 8.28 15.71 33.47
CA TRP A 44 8.03 14.68 32.46
C TRP A 44 7.85 15.28 31.06
N PHE A 45 7.05 16.35 30.91
CA PHE A 45 6.89 17.06 29.63
C PHE A 45 8.21 17.61 29.09
N THR A 46 9.07 18.19 29.93
CA THR A 46 10.40 18.66 29.51
C THR A 46 11.23 17.52 28.92
N LYS A 47 11.29 16.37 29.61
CA LYS A 47 12.03 15.18 29.15
C LYS A 47 11.46 14.58 27.87
N GLU A 48 10.13 14.55 27.73
CA GLU A 48 9.49 14.06 26.51
C GLU A 48 9.75 15.01 25.33
N VAL A 49 9.72 16.33 25.54
CA VAL A 49 10.09 17.34 24.54
C VAL A 49 11.57 17.24 24.16
N GLU A 50 12.48 16.99 25.10
CA GLU A 50 13.91 16.75 24.84
C GLU A 50 14.13 15.45 24.05
N SER A 51 13.44 14.36 24.43
CA SER A 51 13.45 13.08 23.72
C SER A 51 12.96 13.22 22.27
N LEU A 52 11.83 13.90 22.06
CA LEU A 52 11.27 14.17 20.74
C LEU A 52 12.19 15.05 19.88
N ARG A 53 12.84 16.07 20.47
CA ARG A 53 13.83 16.90 19.78
C ARG A 53 15.05 16.08 19.33
N ALA A 54 15.61 15.25 20.22
CA ALA A 54 16.72 14.36 19.88
C ALA A 54 16.31 13.36 18.78
N LYS A 55 15.07 12.85 18.81
CA LYS A 55 14.57 11.94 17.79
C LYS A 55 14.34 12.62 16.44
N VAL A 56 13.90 13.88 16.41
CA VAL A 56 13.84 14.68 15.18
C VAL A 56 15.24 14.85 14.59
N GLN A 57 16.23 15.26 15.37
CA GLN A 57 17.62 15.43 14.91
C GLN A 57 18.21 14.13 14.35
N GLN A 58 17.99 12.98 15.00
CA GLN A 58 18.38 11.68 14.46
C GLN A 58 17.71 11.42 13.09
N LEU A 59 16.39 11.65 12.99
CA LEU A 59 15.63 11.39 11.77
C LEU A 59 15.93 12.38 10.63
N GLU A 60 16.50 13.55 10.94
CA GLU A 60 17.05 14.51 9.98
C GLU A 60 18.40 14.03 9.46
N GLN A 61 19.34 13.64 10.34
CA GLN A 61 20.63 13.04 9.96
C GLN A 61 20.46 11.76 9.12
N GLU A 62 19.52 10.89 9.48
CA GLU A 62 19.16 9.70 8.68
C GLU A 62 18.64 10.08 7.28
N ARG A 63 17.95 11.22 7.15
CA ARG A 63 17.45 11.73 5.86
C ARG A 63 18.58 12.34 5.03
N ASP A 64 19.48 13.13 5.62
CA ASP A 64 20.66 13.64 4.93
C ASP A 64 21.56 12.49 4.42
N LEU A 65 21.86 11.50 5.27
CA LEU A 65 22.65 10.31 4.89
C LEU A 65 21.96 9.43 3.84
N ALA A 66 20.63 9.33 3.83
CA ALA A 66 19.89 8.62 2.79
C ALA A 66 19.88 9.41 1.47
N GLN A 67 19.76 10.74 1.54
CA GLN A 67 19.78 11.62 0.38
C GLN A 67 21.16 11.70 -0.28
N GLU A 68 22.24 11.68 0.52
CA GLU A 68 23.62 11.57 0.04
C GLU A 68 23.90 10.21 -0.61
N LYS A 69 23.41 9.09 -0.04
CA LYS A 69 23.57 7.75 -0.62
C LYS A 69 22.79 7.52 -1.93
N VAL A 70 21.75 8.31 -2.17
CA VAL A 70 20.97 8.30 -3.42
C VAL A 70 21.45 9.40 -4.39
N SER A 71 22.45 10.21 -4.00
CA SER A 71 22.94 11.32 -4.83
C SER A 71 23.84 10.85 -5.98
N ASP A 72 23.56 11.42 -7.15
CA ASP A 72 24.35 11.56 -8.37
C ASP A 72 25.01 10.32 -9.02
N GLN A 73 25.63 9.41 -8.29
CA GLN A 73 26.41 8.31 -8.88
C GLN A 73 25.55 7.27 -9.59
N GLU A 74 24.51 6.73 -8.94
CA GLU A 74 23.59 5.78 -9.58
C GLU A 74 22.81 6.45 -10.74
N VAL A 75 22.49 7.74 -10.59
CA VAL A 75 21.76 8.52 -11.60
C VAL A 75 22.62 8.79 -12.85
N GLU A 76 23.89 9.19 -12.68
CA GLU A 76 24.80 9.41 -13.82
C GLU A 76 25.19 8.08 -14.50
N LEU A 77 25.34 6.99 -13.75
CA LEU A 77 25.53 5.64 -14.29
C LEU A 77 24.35 5.20 -15.15
N LEU A 78 23.10 5.34 -14.65
CA LEU A 78 21.90 5.06 -15.43
C LEU A 78 21.75 5.97 -16.65
N HIS A 79 22.13 7.26 -16.55
CA HIS A 79 22.20 8.15 -17.71
C HIS A 79 23.30 7.76 -18.71
N GLN A 80 24.44 7.22 -18.26
CA GLN A 80 25.51 6.73 -19.12
C GLN A 80 25.09 5.45 -19.86
N GLU A 81 24.44 4.52 -19.16
CA GLU A 81 23.87 3.30 -19.76
C GLU A 81 22.77 3.65 -20.77
N ASN A 82 21.83 4.55 -20.42
CA ASN A 82 20.77 4.96 -21.35
C ASN A 82 21.33 5.66 -22.61
N ARG A 83 22.44 6.41 -22.49
CA ARG A 83 23.19 6.96 -23.65
C ARG A 83 23.81 5.85 -24.50
N SER A 84 24.45 4.85 -23.89
CA SER A 84 25.03 3.69 -24.59
C SER A 84 23.96 2.88 -25.35
N LEU A 85 22.84 2.56 -24.71
CA LEU A 85 21.73 1.81 -25.32
C LEU A 85 21.11 2.57 -26.50
N ARG A 86 20.96 3.89 -26.40
CA ARG A 86 20.51 4.73 -27.54
C ARG A 86 21.47 4.66 -28.73
N GLN A 87 22.78 4.71 -28.50
CA GLN A 87 23.78 4.57 -29.57
C GLN A 87 23.74 3.17 -30.20
N GLN A 88 23.50 2.12 -29.43
CA GLN A 88 23.34 0.76 -29.95
C GLN A 88 22.04 0.61 -30.78
N LEU A 89 20.94 1.24 -30.36
CA LEU A 89 19.70 1.31 -31.13
C LEU A 89 19.89 2.09 -32.44
N GLU A 90 20.56 3.24 -32.41
CA GLU A 90 20.86 4.02 -33.62
C GLU A 90 21.77 3.24 -34.59
N GLN A 91 22.82 2.59 -34.09
CA GLN A 91 23.70 1.75 -34.91
C GLN A 91 22.97 0.54 -35.50
N THR A 92 22.08 -0.12 -34.76
CA THR A 92 21.31 -1.26 -35.28
C THR A 92 20.25 -0.81 -36.29
N GLN A 93 19.56 0.31 -36.05
CA GLN A 93 18.68 0.95 -37.04
C GLN A 93 19.44 1.36 -38.31
N ALA A 94 20.65 1.93 -38.19
CA ALA A 94 21.49 2.28 -39.33
C ALA A 94 21.93 1.04 -40.13
N ARG A 95 22.32 -0.05 -39.45
CA ARG A 95 22.64 -1.34 -40.08
C ARG A 95 21.41 -1.94 -40.79
N LEU A 96 20.25 -1.97 -40.13
CA LEU A 96 18.99 -2.43 -40.72
C LEU A 96 18.60 -1.61 -41.94
N LYS A 97 18.69 -0.28 -41.88
CA LYS A 97 18.44 0.63 -43.00
C LYS A 97 19.44 0.46 -44.15
N GLY A 98 20.69 0.09 -43.85
CA GLY A 98 21.71 -0.30 -44.83
C GLY A 98 21.37 -1.62 -45.53
N ILE A 99 21.01 -2.64 -44.76
CA ILE A 99 20.58 -3.97 -45.27
C ILE A 99 19.29 -3.83 -46.11
N GLN A 100 18.33 -3.06 -45.64
CA GLN A 100 17.07 -2.77 -46.35
C GLN A 100 17.30 -2.10 -47.71
N LYS A 101 18.23 -1.12 -47.77
CA LYS A 101 18.68 -0.53 -49.04
C LYS A 101 19.39 -1.54 -49.95
N LEU A 102 20.25 -2.40 -49.40
CA LEU A 102 20.94 -3.45 -50.16
C LEU A 102 19.98 -4.47 -50.78
N LEU A 103 18.88 -4.78 -50.08
CA LEU A 103 17.82 -5.69 -50.52
C LEU A 103 16.79 -5.02 -51.46
N GLY A 104 16.95 -3.74 -51.80
CA GLY A 104 16.02 -3.02 -52.67
C GLY A 104 14.61 -2.79 -52.10
N MET A 105 14.44 -2.97 -50.78
CA MET A 105 13.14 -2.85 -50.12
C MET A 105 12.89 -1.39 -49.72
N GLU A 106 12.25 -0.61 -50.59
CA GLU A 106 11.81 0.74 -50.23
C GLU A 106 10.91 0.72 -48.99
N ALA A 107 11.05 1.76 -48.16
CA ALA A 107 10.55 1.71 -46.80
C ALA A 107 9.05 1.99 -46.71
N ALA A 108 8.28 1.00 -46.24
CA ALA A 108 7.01 1.27 -45.57
C ALA A 108 7.27 2.19 -44.36
N GLU A 109 6.46 3.22 -44.22
CA GLU A 109 6.65 4.24 -43.18
C GLU A 109 6.51 3.65 -41.78
N GLN A 110 7.50 3.87 -40.92
CA GLN A 110 7.32 3.68 -39.48
C GLN A 110 6.66 4.94 -38.88
N PRO A 111 5.60 4.81 -38.06
CA PRO A 111 4.99 5.95 -37.39
C PRO A 111 6.00 6.57 -36.41
N LYS A 112 5.94 7.89 -36.26
CA LYS A 112 6.85 8.66 -35.40
C LYS A 112 6.68 8.24 -33.94
N THR A 113 7.71 7.65 -33.34
CA THR A 113 7.84 7.56 -31.89
C THR A 113 8.13 8.96 -31.35
N GLU A 114 7.09 9.64 -30.88
CA GLU A 114 7.19 10.99 -30.32
C GLU A 114 7.92 10.93 -28.97
N VAL A 115 9.19 11.37 -28.96
CA VAL A 115 10.03 11.36 -27.74
C VAL A 115 9.61 12.51 -26.83
N ALA A 116 8.61 12.24 -25.99
CA ALA A 116 8.16 13.16 -24.95
C ALA A 116 9.33 13.53 -24.02
N GLN A 117 9.60 14.83 -23.91
CA GLN A 117 10.65 15.36 -23.03
C GLN A 117 10.14 15.39 -21.58
N PRO A 118 10.89 14.87 -20.59
CA PRO A 118 10.50 14.96 -19.19
C PRO A 118 10.63 16.42 -18.71
N ASN A 119 9.49 17.06 -18.42
CA ASN A 119 9.45 18.48 -18.06
C ASN A 119 9.77 18.66 -16.56
N LEU A 120 11.02 19.04 -16.26
CA LEU A 120 11.66 19.01 -14.93
C LEU A 120 11.17 20.06 -13.91
N LYS A 121 9.84 20.27 -13.76
CA LYS A 121 9.27 21.28 -12.84
C LYS A 121 7.96 20.86 -12.14
N ARG A 122 7.92 19.73 -11.42
CA ARG A 122 6.78 19.42 -10.51
C ARG A 122 6.98 18.40 -9.37
N VAL A 123 8.17 18.34 -8.73
CA VAL A 123 8.48 17.26 -7.73
C VAL A 123 8.82 17.77 -6.32
N GLU A 124 8.63 19.05 -6.00
CA GLU A 124 9.04 19.62 -4.69
C GLU A 124 7.96 19.58 -3.57
N GLU A 125 6.66 19.40 -3.88
CA GLU A 125 5.59 19.61 -2.87
C GLU A 125 5.05 18.34 -2.16
N ALA A 126 5.40 17.13 -2.58
CA ALA A 126 4.74 15.90 -2.08
C ALA A 126 5.37 15.29 -0.80
N VAL A 127 6.54 15.73 -0.35
CA VAL A 127 7.31 15.05 0.71
C VAL A 127 7.06 15.62 2.11
N ARG A 128 5.78 15.76 2.50
CA ARG A 128 5.39 16.08 3.90
C ARG A 128 4.08 15.39 4.34
N GLN A 129 4.17 14.15 4.85
CA GLN A 129 3.87 13.86 6.27
C GLN A 129 4.05 12.39 6.73
N LYS A 130 4.54 12.26 7.98
CA LYS A 130 4.25 11.23 8.99
C LYS A 130 4.63 9.77 8.74
N LYS A 131 5.86 9.47 9.19
CA LYS A 131 6.29 8.18 9.76
C LYS A 131 5.37 7.73 10.94
N GLN A 132 5.06 6.42 10.99
CA GLN A 132 5.11 5.51 12.17
C GLN A 132 4.33 5.87 13.48
N PRO A 133 4.25 4.99 14.50
CA PRO A 133 4.52 3.54 14.60
C PRO A 133 3.16 2.75 14.71
N SER A 134 2.91 1.64 15.41
CA SER A 134 3.69 0.71 16.26
C SER A 134 3.11 -0.72 16.27
N ASP A 135 3.80 -1.64 16.94
CA ASP A 135 3.41 -3.01 17.28
C ASP A 135 2.37 -3.09 18.42
N ARG A 136 1.66 -4.24 18.54
CA ARG A 136 2.02 -5.27 19.55
C ARG A 136 1.26 -6.60 19.40
N ILE A 137 1.83 -7.61 20.06
CA ILE A 137 1.39 -9.01 20.18
C ILE A 137 0.47 -9.18 21.41
N SER A 138 -0.26 -10.32 21.43
CA SER A 138 -1.23 -10.80 22.44
C SER A 138 -2.67 -10.43 22.10
N GLY A 139 -3.64 -11.35 22.04
CA GLY A 139 -3.62 -12.76 22.41
C GLY A 139 -4.76 -13.04 23.39
N ASN A 140 -5.73 -13.88 23.00
CA ASN A 140 -6.76 -14.38 23.89
C ASN A 140 -7.40 -15.64 23.31
N GLU A 141 -7.64 -16.65 24.15
CA GLU A 141 -8.29 -17.91 23.79
C GLU A 141 -9.78 -17.87 24.18
N SER A 142 -10.66 -18.28 23.25
CA SER A 142 -12.10 -18.57 23.42
C SER A 142 -12.64 -18.99 22.04
N ASP A 143 -13.52 -19.97 21.87
CA ASP A 143 -14.06 -20.96 22.80
C ASP A 143 -14.52 -22.21 22.01
N GLY A 144 -14.53 -23.37 22.69
CA GLY A 144 -15.60 -24.37 22.57
C GLY A 144 -15.92 -25.05 21.23
N GLY A 145 -15.50 -26.32 21.13
CA GLY A 145 -16.51 -27.37 20.92
C GLY A 145 -16.42 -28.28 19.70
N ARG A 146 -16.30 -29.58 20.01
CA ARG A 146 -16.85 -30.75 19.30
C ARG A 146 -16.33 -31.12 17.90
N GLU A 147 -15.57 -32.21 17.89
CA GLU A 147 -15.66 -33.27 16.90
C GLU A 147 -17.10 -33.85 16.83
N PRO A 148 -17.47 -34.54 15.75
CA PRO A 148 -17.16 -35.99 15.74
C PRO A 148 -16.43 -36.46 14.48
N GLU A 149 -15.70 -37.57 14.61
CA GLU A 149 -15.18 -38.33 13.47
C GLU A 149 -16.33 -38.79 12.54
N GLY A 150 -16.16 -38.65 11.22
CA GLY A 150 -17.23 -38.85 10.24
C GLY A 150 -16.73 -39.33 8.87
N GLU A 151 -16.56 -40.64 8.75
CA GLU A 151 -16.58 -41.44 7.51
C GLU A 151 -15.61 -41.10 6.34
N LYS A 152 -14.67 -42.02 6.09
CA LYS A 152 -13.82 -42.02 4.89
C LYS A 152 -14.62 -42.31 3.61
N ARG A 153 -15.03 -41.28 2.86
CA ARG A 153 -15.33 -41.43 1.43
C ARG A 153 -14.08 -41.21 0.57
N ARG A 154 -13.72 -42.22 -0.22
CA ARG A 154 -12.76 -42.08 -1.32
C ARG A 154 -13.46 -41.42 -2.50
N GLU A 155 -13.00 -40.25 -2.90
CA GLU A 155 -13.41 -39.57 -4.13
C GLU A 155 -12.23 -39.48 -5.11
N PRO A 156 -12.46 -39.48 -6.44
CA PRO A 156 -11.41 -39.72 -7.42
C PRO A 156 -10.42 -38.55 -7.55
N GLU A 157 -9.13 -38.86 -7.59
CA GLU A 157 -8.04 -37.88 -7.68
C GLU A 157 -7.86 -37.24 -9.08
N GLY A 158 -8.81 -37.45 -9.99
CA GLY A 158 -8.71 -37.03 -11.39
C GLY A 158 -9.11 -35.57 -11.68
N GLU A 159 -10.12 -35.04 -11.00
CA GLU A 159 -10.81 -33.83 -11.47
C GLU A 159 -10.28 -32.53 -10.84
N LYS A 160 -9.90 -32.58 -9.55
CA LYS A 160 -9.51 -31.41 -8.73
C LYS A 160 -8.36 -30.54 -9.30
N LYS A 161 -7.58 -31.05 -10.26
CA LYS A 161 -6.55 -30.26 -10.95
C LYS A 161 -7.12 -29.29 -11.99
N ARG A 162 -8.21 -29.63 -12.68
CA ARG A 162 -8.86 -28.77 -13.69
C ARG A 162 -9.56 -27.58 -13.04
N ASP A 163 -10.25 -27.82 -11.93
CA ASP A 163 -10.92 -26.76 -11.17
C ASP A 163 -9.92 -25.80 -10.53
N ARG A 164 -8.77 -26.30 -10.05
CA ARG A 164 -7.71 -25.41 -9.52
C ARG A 164 -7.16 -24.48 -10.60
N THR A 165 -6.84 -24.97 -11.80
CA THR A 165 -6.37 -24.08 -12.89
C THR A 165 -7.43 -23.07 -13.32
N ALA A 166 -8.71 -23.47 -13.41
CA ALA A 166 -9.81 -22.56 -13.70
C ALA A 166 -10.07 -21.53 -12.57
N THR A 167 -9.79 -21.89 -11.32
CA THR A 167 -9.86 -21.00 -10.15
C THR A 167 -8.72 -19.98 -10.17
N THR A 168 -7.49 -20.44 -10.40
CA THR A 168 -6.30 -19.59 -10.53
C THR A 168 -6.47 -18.59 -11.68
N GLU A 169 -6.90 -19.02 -12.86
CA GLU A 169 -7.19 -18.16 -14.02
C GLU A 169 -8.17 -17.02 -13.69
N LYS A 170 -9.29 -17.33 -13.04
CA LYS A 170 -10.25 -16.31 -12.56
C LYS A 170 -9.62 -15.32 -11.56
N ILE A 171 -8.65 -15.75 -10.76
CA ILE A 171 -7.95 -14.89 -9.80
C ILE A 171 -6.95 -13.97 -10.52
N HIS A 172 -6.27 -14.42 -11.58
CA HIS A 172 -5.47 -13.52 -12.44
C HIS A 172 -6.38 -12.46 -13.09
N GLN A 173 -7.49 -12.87 -13.70
CA GLN A 173 -8.49 -11.95 -14.29
C GLN A 173 -9.02 -10.92 -13.27
N ALA A 174 -9.30 -11.35 -12.03
CA ALA A 174 -9.68 -10.45 -10.94
C ALA A 174 -8.56 -9.46 -10.53
N VAL A 175 -7.28 -9.85 -10.63
CA VAL A 175 -6.14 -8.94 -10.43
C VAL A 175 -6.03 -7.96 -11.61
N ASP A 176 -6.07 -8.45 -12.84
CA ASP A 176 -5.94 -7.62 -14.05
C ASP A 176 -7.08 -6.62 -14.20
N ALA A 177 -8.30 -6.95 -13.75
CA ALA A 177 -9.41 -6.00 -13.67
C ALA A 177 -9.12 -4.83 -12.71
N VAL A 178 -8.50 -5.07 -11.55
CA VAL A 178 -8.10 -4.00 -10.62
C VAL A 178 -6.89 -3.22 -11.14
N VAL A 179 -5.92 -3.88 -11.78
CA VAL A 179 -4.80 -3.22 -12.47
C VAL A 179 -5.35 -2.24 -13.52
N SER A 180 -6.20 -2.74 -14.42
CA SER A 180 -6.78 -1.98 -15.53
C SER A 180 -7.63 -0.81 -15.04
N TRP A 181 -8.48 -1.03 -14.03
CA TRP A 181 -9.24 0.02 -13.36
C TRP A 181 -8.32 1.10 -12.78
N ASN A 182 -7.33 0.71 -11.98
CA ASN A 182 -6.41 1.64 -11.34
C ASN A 182 -5.63 2.49 -12.36
N THR A 183 -5.25 1.92 -13.51
CA THR A 183 -4.61 2.68 -14.60
C THR A 183 -5.55 3.58 -15.38
N ALA A 184 -6.86 3.43 -15.23
CA ALA A 184 -7.88 4.25 -15.88
C ALA A 184 -8.48 5.34 -14.96
N GLN A 185 -8.09 5.41 -13.67
CA GLN A 185 -8.52 6.46 -12.75
C GLN A 185 -7.44 7.53 -12.59
N ASP A 186 -7.74 8.78 -12.95
CA ASP A 186 -6.92 9.95 -12.56
C ASP A 186 -7.04 10.25 -11.05
N ASP A 187 -8.18 9.92 -10.43
CA ASP A 187 -8.45 10.16 -9.00
C ASP A 187 -7.91 9.00 -8.14
N GLY A 188 -6.89 9.27 -7.32
CA GLY A 188 -6.35 8.32 -6.35
C GLY A 188 -7.41 7.80 -5.34
N ASP A 189 -8.44 8.60 -5.03
CA ASP A 189 -9.56 8.19 -4.15
C ASP A 189 -10.43 7.06 -4.74
N LYS A 190 -10.34 6.78 -6.06
CA LYS A 190 -11.06 5.70 -6.75
C LYS A 190 -10.18 4.47 -7.01
N GLN A 191 -8.87 4.58 -6.82
CA GLN A 191 -7.92 3.49 -7.00
C GLN A 191 -7.98 2.53 -5.80
N LEU A 192 -7.74 1.24 -6.01
CA LEU A 192 -7.74 0.22 -4.96
C LEU A 192 -6.40 -0.48 -4.87
N ARG A 193 -5.80 -0.54 -3.67
CA ARG A 193 -4.65 -1.39 -3.42
C ARG A 193 -5.03 -2.85 -3.66
N ILE A 194 -4.33 -3.49 -4.59
CA ILE A 194 -4.47 -4.93 -4.87
C ILE A 194 -3.99 -5.69 -3.63
N SER A 195 -4.87 -6.49 -3.04
CA SER A 195 -4.66 -7.16 -1.77
C SER A 195 -5.69 -8.29 -1.59
N ILE A 196 -5.43 -9.24 -0.68
CA ILE A 196 -6.32 -10.39 -0.45
C ILE A 196 -7.78 -9.96 -0.23
N PRO A 197 -8.13 -8.94 0.59
CA PRO A 197 -9.54 -8.52 0.75
C PRO A 197 -10.17 -7.88 -0.49
N THR A 198 -9.38 -7.26 -1.38
CA THR A 198 -9.86 -6.70 -2.65
C THR A 198 -10.15 -7.82 -3.65
N ILE A 199 -9.18 -8.72 -3.84
CA ILE A 199 -9.27 -9.82 -4.80
C ILE A 199 -10.26 -10.88 -4.33
N LYS A 200 -10.37 -11.16 -3.03
CA LYS A 200 -11.42 -12.03 -2.48
C LYS A 200 -12.82 -11.52 -2.80
N GLY A 201 -13.04 -10.20 -2.84
CA GLY A 201 -14.32 -9.62 -3.25
C GLY A 201 -14.68 -10.03 -4.68
N LEU A 202 -13.80 -9.71 -5.64
CA LEU A 202 -14.01 -10.00 -7.07
C LEU A 202 -14.04 -11.51 -7.35
N ALA A 203 -13.10 -12.26 -6.78
CA ALA A 203 -13.02 -13.71 -6.94
C ALA A 203 -14.24 -14.44 -6.36
N SER A 204 -14.86 -13.95 -5.28
CA SER A 204 -16.14 -14.48 -4.79
C SER A 204 -17.25 -14.38 -5.83
N ALA A 205 -17.35 -13.26 -6.55
CA ALA A 205 -18.34 -13.08 -7.62
C ALA A 205 -18.08 -13.98 -8.85
N MET A 206 -16.83 -14.39 -9.06
CA MET A 206 -16.44 -15.36 -10.10
C MET A 206 -16.55 -16.82 -9.64
N GLY A 207 -16.95 -17.09 -8.39
CA GLY A 207 -16.97 -18.44 -7.81
C GLY A 207 -15.57 -19.01 -7.49
N ALA A 208 -14.56 -18.15 -7.33
CA ALA A 208 -13.15 -18.47 -7.15
C ALA A 208 -12.62 -18.09 -5.74
N ASN A 209 -13.46 -18.20 -4.71
CA ASN A 209 -13.20 -17.77 -3.33
C ASN A 209 -12.21 -18.68 -2.54
N TYR A 210 -11.08 -19.08 -3.14
CA TYR A 210 -10.09 -19.96 -2.52
C TYR A 210 -8.84 -19.18 -2.09
N GLN A 211 -8.79 -18.82 -0.80
CA GLN A 211 -7.77 -17.94 -0.24
C GLN A 211 -6.31 -18.36 -0.49
N PRO A 212 -5.93 -19.67 -0.45
CA PRO A 212 -4.56 -20.07 -0.78
C PRO A 212 -4.17 -19.83 -2.24
N ALA A 213 -5.08 -19.96 -3.21
CA ALA A 213 -4.78 -19.58 -4.60
C ALA A 213 -4.72 -18.06 -4.78
N ILE A 214 -5.52 -17.29 -4.02
CA ILE A 214 -5.40 -15.82 -3.98
C ILE A 214 -4.01 -15.41 -3.43
N GLN A 215 -3.50 -16.12 -2.43
CA GLN A 215 -2.14 -15.91 -1.92
C GLN A 215 -1.05 -16.35 -2.91
N GLU A 216 -1.27 -17.45 -3.64
CA GLU A 216 -0.35 -17.97 -4.66
C GLU A 216 -0.18 -16.97 -5.81
N VAL A 217 -1.28 -16.50 -6.41
CA VAL A 217 -1.25 -15.51 -7.52
C VAL A 217 -0.72 -14.15 -7.08
N LEU A 218 -1.11 -13.66 -5.89
CA LEU A 218 -0.60 -12.38 -5.37
C LEU A 218 0.90 -12.45 -5.03
N LYS A 219 1.44 -13.63 -4.71
CA LYS A 219 2.87 -13.84 -4.49
C LYS A 219 3.64 -13.99 -5.80
N GLU A 220 3.07 -14.68 -6.79
CA GLU A 220 3.64 -14.80 -8.13
C GLU A 220 3.84 -13.42 -8.78
N ARG A 221 2.86 -12.53 -8.63
CA ARG A 221 2.90 -11.14 -9.15
C ARG A 221 3.39 -10.10 -8.13
N GLU A 222 4.01 -10.51 -7.03
CA GLU A 222 4.36 -9.63 -5.89
C GLU A 222 5.16 -8.39 -6.33
N GLN A 223 6.18 -8.58 -7.19
CA GLN A 223 7.05 -7.51 -7.69
C GLN A 223 6.31 -6.49 -8.56
N GLU A 224 5.49 -6.97 -9.51
CA GLU A 224 4.66 -6.13 -10.40
C GLU A 224 3.65 -5.30 -9.58
N LEU A 225 3.03 -5.94 -8.59
CA LEU A 225 2.03 -5.32 -7.73
C LEU A 225 2.67 -4.31 -6.77
N GLU A 226 3.86 -4.56 -6.24
CA GLU A 226 4.61 -3.57 -5.46
C GLU A 226 5.05 -2.36 -6.30
N GLU A 227 5.50 -2.56 -7.55
CA GLU A 227 5.85 -1.45 -8.43
C GLU A 227 4.61 -0.61 -8.79
N LEU A 228 3.48 -1.26 -9.09
CA LEU A 228 2.20 -0.57 -9.31
C LEU A 228 1.74 0.19 -8.06
N HIS A 229 1.81 -0.41 -6.86
CA HIS A 229 1.47 0.28 -5.61
C HIS A 229 2.38 1.47 -5.35
N ARG A 230 3.67 1.36 -5.68
CA ARG A 230 4.65 2.45 -5.54
C ARG A 230 4.36 3.58 -6.53
N ARG A 231 4.10 3.25 -7.80
CA ARG A 231 3.79 4.20 -8.88
C ARG A 231 2.50 4.99 -8.61
N LEU A 232 1.50 4.33 -8.02
CA LEU A 232 0.18 4.91 -7.71
C LEU A 232 0.03 5.35 -6.23
N LEU A 233 1.11 5.32 -5.44
CA LEU A 233 1.14 5.71 -4.01
C LEU A 233 0.14 4.95 -3.11
N LEU A 234 -0.26 3.73 -3.51
CA LEU A 234 -1.25 2.88 -2.85
C LEU A 234 -0.68 2.20 -1.60
N GLY A 235 -0.41 2.98 -0.56
CA GLY A 235 0.13 2.51 0.72
C GLY A 235 -0.76 1.50 1.44
N SER A 236 -0.20 0.73 2.37
CA SER A 236 -0.85 -0.46 2.95
C SER A 236 -2.22 -0.26 3.63
N ARG A 237 -2.62 0.98 3.96
CA ARG A 237 -3.93 1.33 4.53
C ARG A 237 -4.87 2.06 3.55
N HIS A 238 -4.49 2.26 2.29
CA HIS A 238 -5.23 3.04 1.30
C HIS A 238 -6.72 2.62 1.17
N ASN A 239 -7.00 1.31 1.15
CA ASN A 239 -8.37 0.77 1.05
C ASN A 239 -9.26 1.05 2.27
N ALA A 240 -8.73 1.64 3.35
CA ALA A 240 -9.50 2.10 4.51
C ALA A 240 -9.86 3.60 4.44
N SER A 241 -9.18 4.39 3.58
CA SER A 241 -9.54 5.78 3.27
C SER A 241 -10.43 5.92 2.04
N VAL A 242 -10.40 4.95 1.12
CA VAL A 242 -11.28 4.90 -0.06
C VAL A 242 -12.75 4.79 0.35
N LYS A 243 -13.53 5.82 0.01
CA LYS A 243 -14.99 5.85 0.18
C LYS A 243 -15.64 5.04 -0.95
N GLY A 244 -16.79 4.41 -0.67
CA GLY A 244 -17.54 3.69 -1.70
C GLY A 244 -16.83 2.44 -2.24
N LYS A 245 -15.90 1.81 -1.50
CA LYS A 245 -15.14 0.62 -1.95
C LYS A 245 -16.00 -0.47 -2.60
N GLU A 246 -17.17 -0.77 -2.05
CA GLU A 246 -18.08 -1.80 -2.60
C GLU A 246 -18.74 -1.36 -3.92
N GLU A 247 -18.90 -0.05 -4.15
CA GLU A 247 -19.39 0.52 -5.41
C GLU A 247 -18.28 0.49 -6.48
N ILE A 248 -17.04 0.76 -6.09
CA ILE A 248 -15.86 0.60 -6.95
C ILE A 248 -15.67 -0.87 -7.35
N LEU A 249 -15.78 -1.81 -6.40
CA LEU A 249 -15.72 -3.25 -6.71
C LEU A 249 -16.84 -3.69 -7.67
N ARG A 250 -18.07 -3.16 -7.52
CA ARG A 250 -19.17 -3.38 -8.46
C ARG A 250 -18.90 -2.81 -9.85
N ALA A 251 -18.26 -1.64 -9.94
CA ALA A 251 -17.87 -1.03 -11.21
C ALA A 251 -16.80 -1.88 -11.91
N ILE A 252 -15.72 -2.25 -11.21
CA ILE A 252 -14.69 -3.17 -11.71
C ILE A 252 -15.31 -4.48 -12.21
N ALA A 253 -16.20 -5.08 -11.43
CA ALA A 253 -16.84 -6.34 -11.78
C ALA A 253 -17.76 -6.24 -13.01
N ARG A 254 -18.52 -5.15 -13.15
CA ARG A 254 -19.35 -4.92 -14.35
C ARG A 254 -18.49 -4.61 -15.57
N ASP A 255 -17.64 -3.59 -15.44
CA ASP A 255 -17.03 -2.89 -16.56
C ASP A 255 -15.76 -3.62 -17.09
N TYR A 256 -15.12 -4.47 -16.26
CA TYR A 256 -13.92 -5.24 -16.61
C TYR A 256 -14.07 -6.76 -16.50
N LEU A 257 -15.09 -7.29 -15.79
CA LEU A 257 -15.35 -8.74 -15.68
C LEU A 257 -16.71 -9.18 -16.25
N GLY A 258 -17.56 -8.26 -16.72
CA GLY A 258 -18.88 -8.56 -17.29
C GLY A 258 -19.93 -9.08 -16.27
N LEU A 259 -19.70 -8.88 -14.98
CA LEU A 259 -20.52 -9.42 -13.89
C LEU A 259 -21.63 -8.44 -13.48
N GLU A 260 -22.73 -8.45 -14.21
CA GLU A 260 -23.89 -7.58 -13.94
C GLU A 260 -24.56 -7.90 -12.58
N ASN A 261 -24.65 -9.18 -12.21
CA ASN A 261 -25.42 -9.69 -11.06
C ASN A 261 -24.66 -9.71 -9.70
N TRP A 262 -23.78 -8.73 -9.44
CA TRP A 262 -22.96 -8.69 -8.21
C TRP A 262 -23.77 -8.84 -6.89
N GLN A 263 -25.05 -8.47 -6.86
CA GLN A 263 -25.87 -8.49 -5.64
C GLN A 263 -26.20 -9.92 -5.13
N GLU A 264 -26.06 -10.95 -5.95
CA GLU A 264 -26.35 -12.34 -5.54
C GLU A 264 -25.21 -12.96 -4.70
N VAL A 265 -24.05 -12.32 -4.69
CA VAL A 265 -22.80 -12.78 -4.07
C VAL A 265 -22.77 -12.38 -2.59
N LYS A 266 -23.37 -13.20 -1.72
CA LYS A 266 -23.25 -13.03 -0.27
C LYS A 266 -21.86 -13.46 0.22
N TYR A 267 -21.24 -12.58 1.01
CA TYR A 267 -19.94 -12.79 1.68
C TYR A 267 -20.00 -13.75 2.86
#